data_AF-A0A7J3XHB5-F1
#
_entry.id   AF-A0A7J3XHB5-F1
#
_cell.length_a   1.000
_cell.length_b   1.000
_cell.length_c   1.000
_cell.angle_alpha   90.00
_cell.angle_beta   90.00
_cell.angle_gamma   90.00
#
_symmetry.space_group_name_H-M   'P 1'
#
loop_
_entity.id
_entity.type
_entity.pdbx_description
1 polymer ?
#
loop_
_entity_poly.entity_id
_entity_poly.type
_entity_poly.pdbx_seq_one_letter_code
_entity_poly.pdbx_strand_id
1 'polypeptide(L)'
;MSYGFRETGIVEPGELGRLGLLPPEWRLKKGPVAVLECPEKIPCNICVPYCPTKAIEMENLIELPKVSWDRCTGCGVCVAICPGLAAFVVDLSKDDADYVTVPHEFLPVP
;
A
#
# COMPACT_ATOMS: atom_id res chain seq x y z
N MET A 1 5.58 -0.05 -27.39
CA MET A 1 5.93 -0.98 -26.30
C MET A 1 5.59 -0.28 -25.00
N SER A 2 4.70 -0.86 -24.18
CA SER A 2 4.50 -0.35 -22.82
C SER A 2 5.62 -0.95 -21.99
N TYR A 3 6.62 -0.14 -21.64
CA TYR A 3 7.64 -0.57 -20.67
C TYR A 3 6.96 -0.74 -19.31
N GLY A 4 7.34 -1.78 -18.56
CA GLY A 4 6.80 -2.03 -17.21
C GLY A 4 7.72 -1.53 -16.11
N PHE A 5 7.24 -1.50 -14.87
CA PHE A 5 8.03 -1.06 -13.70
C PHE A 5 9.38 -1.78 -13.53
N ARG A 6 9.52 -3.01 -14.03
CA ARG A 6 10.79 -3.77 -14.03
C ARG A 6 11.85 -3.23 -15.00
N GLU A 7 11.43 -2.50 -16.02
CA GLU A 7 12.33 -1.88 -17.01
C GLU A 7 12.54 -0.40 -16.69
N THR A 8 11.49 0.30 -16.23
CA THR A 8 11.53 1.74 -15.95
C THR A 8 12.01 2.06 -14.54
N GLY A 9 11.86 1.13 -13.60
CA GLY A 9 12.02 1.39 -12.16
C GLY A 9 10.93 2.26 -11.55
N ILE A 10 9.88 2.59 -12.31
CA ILE A 10 8.77 3.45 -11.88
C ILE A 10 7.48 2.63 -11.91
N VAL A 11 6.79 2.58 -10.78
CA VAL A 11 5.49 1.91 -10.66
C VAL A 11 4.39 2.92 -11.00
N GLU A 12 3.75 2.74 -12.15
CA GLU A 12 2.67 3.63 -12.59
C GLU A 12 1.35 3.32 -11.86
N PRO A 13 0.49 4.31 -11.58
CA PRO A 13 -0.83 4.07 -10.96
C PRO A 13 -1.69 3.07 -11.75
N GLY A 14 -1.58 3.07 -13.08
CA GLY A 14 -2.27 2.11 -13.95
C GLY A 14 -1.74 0.67 -13.82
N GLU A 15 -0.50 0.46 -13.39
CA GLU A 15 0.04 -0.86 -13.03
C GLU A 15 -0.52 -1.32 -11.69
N LEU A 16 -0.54 -0.45 -10.68
CA LEU A 16 -1.12 -0.75 -9.37
C LEU A 16 -2.60 -1.11 -9.47
N GLY A 17 -3.37 -0.37 -10.28
CA GLY A 17 -4.76 -0.68 -10.56
C GLY A 17 -4.95 -2.06 -11.20
N ARG A 18 -4.11 -2.43 -12.17
CA ARG A 18 -4.15 -3.75 -12.82
C ARG A 18 -3.79 -4.89 -11.87
N LEU A 19 -2.90 -4.65 -10.91
CA LEU A 19 -2.49 -5.61 -9.90
C LEU A 19 -3.45 -5.68 -8.70
N GLY A 20 -4.46 -4.82 -8.63
CA GLY A 20 -5.39 -4.76 -7.50
C GLY A 20 -4.78 -4.18 -6.22
N LEU A 21 -3.70 -3.42 -6.35
CA LEU A 21 -2.96 -2.79 -5.25
C LEU A 21 -3.43 -1.36 -4.96
N LEU A 22 -4.17 -0.76 -5.89
CA LEU A 22 -4.71 0.59 -5.76
C LEU A 22 -6.18 0.57 -5.31
N PRO A 23 -6.54 1.23 -4.18
CA PRO A 23 -7.93 1.37 -3.78
C PRO A 23 -8.75 2.14 -4.81
N PRO A 24 -10.04 1.80 -5.01
CA PRO A 24 -10.93 2.53 -5.89
C PRO A 24 -11.21 3.92 -5.33
N GLU A 25 -11.61 4.84 -6.21
CA GLU A 25 -11.82 6.25 -5.87
C GLU A 25 -12.80 6.46 -4.70
N TRP A 26 -13.90 5.69 -4.67
CA TRP A 26 -14.87 5.77 -3.58
C TRP A 26 -14.24 5.48 -2.21
N ARG A 27 -13.23 4.60 -2.17
CA ARG A 27 -12.55 4.25 -0.93
C ARG A 27 -11.58 5.35 -0.54
N LEU A 28 -10.82 5.88 -1.48
CA LEU A 28 -9.87 6.97 -1.25
C LEU A 28 -10.57 8.21 -0.64
N LYS A 29 -11.79 8.49 -1.08
CA LYS A 29 -12.63 9.61 -0.59
C LYS A 29 -13.39 9.33 0.71
N LYS A 30 -13.36 8.10 1.24
CA LYS A 30 -14.09 7.72 2.47
C LYS A 30 -13.31 8.00 3.75
N GLY A 31 -11.98 8.06 3.66
CA GLY A 31 -11.07 8.21 4.79
C GLY A 31 -9.75 7.48 4.55
N PRO A 32 -8.85 7.44 5.53
CA PRO A 32 -7.51 6.90 5.35
C PRO A 32 -7.54 5.41 4.99
N VAL A 33 -6.74 5.01 4.00
CA VAL A 33 -6.64 3.63 3.49
C VAL A 33 -5.20 3.28 3.17
N ALA A 34 -4.84 2.01 3.41
CA ALA A 34 -3.55 1.49 3.00
C ALA A 34 -3.48 1.26 1.49
N VAL A 35 -2.39 1.72 0.88
CA VAL A 35 -1.93 1.37 -0.48
C VAL A 35 -0.65 0.55 -0.31
N LEU A 36 -0.70 -0.73 -0.67
CA LEU A 36 0.47 -1.61 -0.64
C LEU A 36 1.09 -1.64 -2.03
N GLU A 37 1.97 -0.68 -2.31
CA GLU A 37 2.74 -0.54 -3.55
C GLU A 37 3.83 -1.63 -3.68
N CYS A 38 3.46 -2.89 -3.50
CA CYS A 38 4.35 -4.05 -3.55
C CYS A 38 4.00 -4.91 -4.77
N PRO A 39 4.50 -4.57 -5.97
CA PRO A 39 4.17 -5.31 -7.20
C PRO A 39 5.05 -6.55 -7.42
N GLU A 40 5.99 -6.83 -6.52
CA GLU A 40 6.95 -7.93 -6.64
C GLU A 40 6.55 -9.18 -5.85
N LYS A 41 6.71 -10.34 -6.49
CA LYS A 41 6.46 -11.65 -5.89
C LYS A 41 7.69 -12.14 -5.12
N ILE A 42 7.84 -11.64 -3.89
CA ILE A 42 8.96 -11.91 -2.98
C ILE A 42 8.49 -12.67 -1.74
N PRO A 43 9.36 -13.44 -1.05
CA PRO A 43 8.99 -14.21 0.14
C PRO A 43 8.86 -13.31 1.39
N CYS A 44 7.91 -12.37 1.38
CA CYS A 44 7.65 -11.40 2.44
C CYS A 44 6.15 -11.28 2.69
N ASN A 45 5.70 -11.41 3.95
CA ASN A 45 4.29 -11.31 4.31
C ASN A 45 4.03 -10.52 5.59
N ILE A 46 4.99 -9.73 6.09
CA ILE A 46 4.90 -9.09 7.41
C ILE A 46 3.68 -8.18 7.58
N CYS A 47 3.13 -7.64 6.48
CA CYS A 47 1.90 -6.85 6.48
C CYS A 47 0.64 -7.65 6.87
N VAL A 48 0.63 -8.98 6.65
CA VAL A 48 -0.50 -9.85 6.96
C VAL A 48 -0.68 -10.06 8.46
N PRO A 49 0.29 -10.64 9.22
CA PRO A 49 0.10 -10.93 10.63
C PRO A 49 0.02 -9.68 11.51
N TYR A 50 0.64 -8.57 11.10
CA TYR A 50 0.62 -7.32 11.86
C TYR A 50 -0.62 -6.45 11.59
N CYS A 51 -1.47 -6.79 10.61
CA CYS A 51 -2.69 -6.05 10.36
C CYS A 51 -3.71 -6.28 11.50
N PRO A 52 -4.01 -5.28 12.34
CA PRO A 52 -4.85 -5.49 13.53
C PRO A 52 -6.31 -5.82 13.15
N THR A 53 -6.77 -5.35 11.99
CA THR A 53 -8.13 -5.61 11.49
C THR A 53 -8.19 -6.81 10.56
N LYS A 54 -7.08 -7.50 10.31
CA LYS A 54 -6.95 -8.60 9.32
C LYS A 54 -7.53 -8.22 7.95
N ALA A 55 -7.25 -6.99 7.52
CA ALA A 55 -7.66 -6.46 6.23
C ALA A 55 -6.69 -6.85 5.10
N ILE A 56 -5.52 -7.40 5.41
CA ILE A 56 -4.49 -7.76 4.43
C ILE A 56 -4.36 -9.27 4.41
N GLU A 57 -4.41 -9.86 3.22
CA GLU A 57 -4.26 -11.30 3.00
C GLU A 57 -3.31 -11.59 1.82
N MET A 58 -2.71 -12.78 1.83
CA MET A 58 -1.88 -13.31 0.75
C MET A 58 -2.21 -14.79 0.59
N GLU A 59 -2.32 -15.28 -0.65
CA GLU A 59 -2.63 -16.69 -0.93
C GLU A 59 -1.48 -17.63 -0.49
N ASN A 60 -0.24 -17.18 -0.66
CA ASN A 60 0.96 -17.81 -0.12
C ASN A 60 2.05 -16.74 0.10
N LEU A 61 3.21 -17.15 0.64
CA LEU A 61 4.28 -16.24 1.06
C LEU A 61 4.87 -15.38 -0.08
N ILE A 62 4.70 -15.77 -1.34
CA ILE A 62 5.31 -15.11 -2.51
C ILE A 62 4.25 -14.33 -3.32
N GLU A 63 2.97 -14.44 -3.00
CA GLU A 63 1.91 -13.74 -3.73
C GLU A 63 1.77 -12.27 -3.34
N LEU A 64 1.11 -11.48 -4.19
CA LEU A 64 0.88 -10.07 -3.89
C LEU A 64 -0.11 -9.90 -2.72
N PRO A 65 0.08 -8.91 -1.84
CA PRO A 65 -0.86 -8.65 -0.77
C PRO A 65 -2.17 -8.07 -1.33
N LYS A 66 -3.30 -8.60 -0.86
CA LYS A 66 -4.65 -8.12 -1.17
C LYS A 66 -5.21 -7.40 0.04
N VAL A 67 -5.70 -6.17 -0.17
CA VAL A 67 -6.30 -5.36 0.89
C VAL A 67 -7.83 -5.39 0.76
N SER A 68 -8.50 -5.93 1.77
CA SER A 68 -9.94 -5.73 1.99
C SER A 68 -10.16 -4.30 2.47
N TRP A 69 -10.39 -3.39 1.51
CA TRP A 69 -10.49 -1.96 1.77
C TRP A 69 -11.61 -1.56 2.73
N ASP A 70 -12.70 -2.34 2.77
CA ASP A 70 -13.80 -2.14 3.73
C ASP A 70 -13.39 -2.37 5.19
N ARG A 71 -12.35 -3.18 5.41
CA ARG A 71 -11.83 -3.52 6.74
C ARG A 71 -10.59 -2.72 7.11
N CYS A 72 -9.98 -2.04 6.15
CA CYS A 72 -8.80 -1.21 6.37
C CYS A 72 -9.21 0.10 7.05
N THR A 73 -8.66 0.37 8.23
CA THR A 73 -8.88 1.60 9.00
C THR A 73 -7.86 2.69 8.72
N GLY A 74 -6.85 2.42 7.89
CA GLY A 74 -5.76 3.37 7.65
C GLY A 74 -4.82 3.59 8.84
N CYS A 75 -4.73 2.63 9.78
CA CYS A 75 -3.95 2.79 11.01
C CYS A 75 -2.42 2.94 10.85
N GLY A 76 -1.87 2.69 9.66
CA GLY A 76 -0.44 2.89 9.38
C GLY A 76 0.52 1.82 9.89
N VAL A 77 0.07 0.77 10.60
CA VAL A 77 0.96 -0.30 11.09
C VAL A 77 1.75 -0.93 9.94
N CYS A 78 1.11 -1.19 8.80
CA CYS A 78 1.78 -1.73 7.61
C CYS A 78 2.87 -0.81 7.04
N VAL A 79 2.76 0.50 7.21
CA VAL A 79 3.79 1.47 6.81
C VAL A 79 5.03 1.30 7.70
N ALA A 80 4.81 1.23 9.02
CA ALA A 80 5.89 1.13 10.00
C ALA A 80 6.67 -0.19 9.94
N ILE A 81 6.03 -1.30 9.57
CA ILE A 81 6.68 -2.62 9.57
C ILE A 81 7.26 -3.03 8.22
N CYS A 82 7.02 -2.27 7.14
CA CYS A 82 7.37 -2.71 5.79
C CYS A 82 8.88 -2.53 5.55
N PRO A 83 9.66 -3.62 5.40
CA PRO A 83 11.10 -3.51 5.16
C PRO A 83 11.43 -3.01 3.75
N GLY A 84 10.46 -3.02 2.83
CA GLY A 84 10.63 -2.55 1.46
C GLY A 84 10.11 -1.14 1.22
N LEU A 85 9.64 -0.44 2.27
CA LEU A 85 9.03 0.90 2.17
C LEU A 85 7.94 1.04 1.10
N ALA A 86 7.24 -0.07 0.84
CA ALA A 86 6.25 -0.21 -0.22
C ALA A 86 4.81 -0.05 0.29
N ALA A 87 4.62 0.56 1.47
CA ALA A 87 3.32 0.71 2.09
C ALA A 87 3.07 2.17 2.45
N PHE A 88 1.91 2.67 2.05
CA PHE A 88 1.47 4.04 2.27
C PHE A 88 0.06 4.02 2.87
N VAL A 89 -0.30 5.07 3.61
CA VAL A 89 -1.69 5.40 3.93
C VAL A 89 -2.02 6.69 3.19
N VAL A 90 -3.11 6.66 2.43
CA VAL A 90 -3.61 7.78 1.64
C VAL A 90 -5.01 8.16 2.16
N ASP A 91 -5.30 9.45 2.25
CA ASP A 91 -6.62 9.99 2.59
C ASP A 91 -6.96 11.16 1.67
N LEU A 92 -7.96 10.97 0.80
CA LEU A 92 -8.52 12.00 -0.09
C LEU A 92 -9.93 12.43 0.35
N SER A 93 -10.30 12.17 1.60
CA SER A 93 -11.63 12.52 2.16
C SER A 93 -11.72 13.95 2.68
N LYS A 94 -10.60 14.66 2.72
CA LYS A 94 -10.48 15.98 3.33
C LYS A 94 -10.64 17.06 2.26
N ASP A 95 -11.32 18.15 2.62
CA ASP A 95 -11.59 19.24 1.68
C ASP A 95 -10.38 20.19 1.53
N ASP A 96 -9.47 20.22 2.51
CA ASP A 96 -8.35 21.15 2.60
C ASP A 96 -7.08 20.65 1.91
N ALA A 97 -6.78 19.36 2.05
CA ALA A 97 -5.59 18.75 1.46
C ALA A 97 -5.71 17.22 1.38
N ASP A 98 -5.01 16.63 0.42
CA ASP A 98 -4.79 15.19 0.38
C ASP A 98 -3.62 14.81 1.29
N TYR A 99 -3.77 13.69 2.01
CA TYR A 99 -2.75 13.21 2.92
C TYR A 99 -2.13 11.90 2.40
N VAL A 100 -0.81 11.82 2.45
CA VAL A 100 -0.04 10.61 2.19
C VAL A 100 1.03 10.42 3.26
N THR A 101 1.11 9.23 3.84
CA THR A 101 2.22 8.89 4.75
C THR A 101 3.44 8.52 3.93
N VAL A 102 4.60 9.06 4.26
CA VAL A 102 5.88 8.63 3.66
C VAL A 102 6.60 7.73 4.66
N PRO A 103 7.02 6.51 4.27
CA PRO A 103 7.86 5.68 5.10
C PRO A 103 9.17 6.41 5.43
N HIS A 104 9.52 6.47 6.71
CA HIS A 104 10.70 7.20 7.17
C HIS A 104 11.81 6.22 7.59
N GLU A 105 12.98 6.33 6.96
CA GLU A 105 14.16 5.49 7.27
C GLU A 105 15.46 6.28 7.48
N PHE A 106 15.45 7.60 7.38
CA PHE A 106 16.67 8.43 7.41
C PHE A 106 16.82 9.24 8.69
N LEU A 107 18.02 9.31 9.25
CA LEU A 107 18.29 10.22 10.36
C LEU A 107 18.52 11.66 9.86
N PRO A 108 18.17 12.70 10.67
CA PRO A 108 17.54 12.61 11.98
C PRO A 108 16.05 12.26 11.89
N VAL A 109 15.53 11.61 12.94
CA VAL A 109 14.09 11.41 13.07
C VAL A 109 13.35 12.76 13.16
N PRO A 110 12.13 12.87 12.59
CA PRO A 110 11.33 14.10 12.62
C PRO A 110 10.98 14.58 14.02
#